data_AF-A0A3D5Q7H7-F1
#
_entry.id   AF-A0A3D5Q7H7-F1
#
_cell.length_a   1.000
_cell.length_b   1.000
_cell.length_c   1.000
_cell.angle_alpha   90.00
_cell.angle_beta   90.00
_cell.angle_gamma   90.00
#
_symmetry.space_group_name_H-M   'P 1'
#
loop_
_entity.id
_entity.type
_entity.pdbx_description
1 polymer ?
#
loop_
_entity_poly.entity_id
_entity_poly.type
_entity_poly.pdbx_seq_one_letter_code
_entity_poly.pdbx_strand_id
1 'polypeptide(L)'
;MSKELDDKYHRLALEALHRGLVGFKLQVQVGDEETISTEVLRAFEFSGDILRNNQESHHVRMVADTVFETCIRLARCLYFSGEARTLVLHENEHILDAESQLVTLRRNMSHLKTLLDNG
;
A
#
# COMPACT_ATOMS: atom_id res chain seq x y z
N MET A 1 -10.01 -17.95 -3.31
CA MET A 1 -10.01 -16.79 -4.21
C MET A 1 -9.13 -17.08 -5.41
N SER A 2 -9.57 -16.80 -6.64
CA SER A 2 -8.73 -17.01 -7.82
C SER A 2 -7.65 -15.92 -7.93
N LYS A 3 -6.52 -16.25 -8.56
CA LYS A 3 -5.48 -15.27 -8.91
C LYS A 3 -6.05 -14.07 -9.68
N GLU A 4 -7.04 -14.32 -10.54
CA GLU A 4 -7.75 -13.27 -11.29
C GLU A 4 -8.47 -12.24 -10.39
N LEU A 5 -9.05 -12.70 -9.28
CA LEU A 5 -9.69 -11.82 -8.30
C LEU A 5 -8.66 -11.00 -7.51
N ASP A 6 -7.52 -11.62 -7.16
CA ASP A 6 -6.42 -10.90 -6.50
C ASP A 6 -5.85 -9.80 -7.41
N ASP A 7 -5.56 -10.13 -8.67
CA ASP A 7 -5.10 -9.17 -9.69
C ASP A 7 -6.12 -8.04 -9.92
N LYS A 8 -7.42 -8.38 -9.92
CA LYS A 8 -8.51 -7.38 -10.04
C LYS A 8 -8.47 -6.39 -8.88
N TYR A 9 -8.45 -6.86 -7.63
CA TYR A 9 -8.47 -5.97 -6.47
C TYR A 9 -7.16 -5.20 -6.30
N HIS A 10 -6.03 -5.78 -6.68
CA HIS A 10 -4.76 -5.06 -6.78
C HIS A 10 -4.86 -3.88 -7.76
N ARG A 11 -5.32 -4.12 -9.00
CA ARG A 11 -5.49 -3.05 -10.01
C ARG A 11 -6.47 -1.97 -9.56
N LEU A 12 -7.62 -2.35 -9.00
CA LEU A 12 -8.62 -1.38 -8.53
C LEU A 12 -8.06 -0.49 -7.41
N ALA A 13 -7.33 -1.06 -6.46
CA ALA A 13 -6.71 -0.29 -5.38
C ALA A 13 -5.59 0.63 -5.90
N LEU A 14 -4.78 0.15 -6.83
CA LEU A 14 -3.76 0.96 -7.49
C LEU A 14 -4.38 2.15 -8.24
N GLU A 15 -5.43 1.92 -9.03
CA GLU A 15 -6.17 2.99 -9.71
C GLU A 15 -6.78 4.00 -8.74
N ALA A 16 -7.34 3.51 -7.62
CA ALA A 16 -7.90 4.38 -6.58
C ALA A 16 -6.82 5.28 -5.96
N LEU A 17 -5.65 4.74 -5.64
CA LEU A 17 -4.51 5.50 -5.11
C LEU A 17 -4.03 6.56 -6.09
N HIS A 18 -3.89 6.20 -7.37
CA HIS A 18 -3.54 7.17 -8.42
C HIS A 18 -4.57 8.30 -8.60
N ARG A 19 -5.84 8.05 -8.26
CA ARG A 19 -6.91 9.05 -8.28
C ARG A 19 -7.02 9.84 -6.96
N GLY A 20 -6.10 9.65 -6.02
CA GLY A 20 -6.16 10.28 -4.71
C GLY A 20 -7.35 9.82 -3.86
N LEU A 21 -7.85 8.60 -4.09
CA LEU A 21 -9.01 7.99 -3.42
C LEU A 21 -10.33 8.77 -3.60
N VAL A 22 -10.39 9.70 -4.56
CA VAL A 22 -11.60 10.47 -4.85
C VAL A 22 -12.75 9.53 -5.28
N GLY A 23 -13.87 9.64 -4.58
CA GLY A 23 -15.08 8.85 -4.84
C GLY A 23 -15.11 7.47 -4.16
N PHE A 24 -14.09 7.13 -3.37
CA PHE A 24 -14.07 5.92 -2.54
C PHE A 24 -14.47 6.27 -1.11
N LYS A 25 -15.23 5.38 -0.46
CA LYS A 25 -15.64 5.52 0.95
C LYS A 25 -14.89 4.49 1.79
N LEU A 26 -14.42 4.90 2.95
CA LEU A 26 -13.82 3.99 3.91
C LEU A 26 -14.86 2.95 4.37
N GLN A 27 -14.54 1.68 4.18
CA GLN A 27 -15.35 0.53 4.61
C GLN A 27 -14.89 -0.02 5.97
N VAL A 28 -13.67 0.31 6.41
CA VAL A 28 -13.10 -0.13 7.68
C VAL A 28 -12.58 1.06 8.43
N GLN A 29 -13.16 1.32 9.59
CA GLN A 29 -12.67 2.37 10.47
C GLN A 29 -11.44 1.87 11.23
N VAL A 30 -10.28 2.36 10.80
CA VAL A 30 -9.04 2.29 11.58
C VAL A 30 -8.72 3.73 11.93
N GLY A 31 -8.60 4.08 13.21
CA GLY A 31 -8.25 5.44 13.63
C GLY A 31 -9.09 6.56 12.97
N ASP A 32 -8.42 7.67 12.64
CA ASP A 32 -9.01 8.84 11.97
C ASP A 32 -8.91 8.72 10.44
N GLU A 33 -10.05 8.75 9.76
CA GLU A 33 -10.18 8.49 8.32
C GLU A 33 -9.34 9.44 7.45
N GLU A 34 -9.43 10.74 7.73
CA GLU A 34 -8.72 11.78 6.95
C GLU A 34 -7.21 11.65 7.12
N THR A 35 -6.78 11.39 8.37
CA THR A 35 -5.36 11.21 8.70
C THR A 35 -4.77 10.00 7.99
N ILE A 36 -5.45 8.84 8.02
CA ILE A 36 -4.94 7.63 7.37
C ILE A 36 -4.91 7.77 5.86
N SER A 37 -5.96 8.31 5.25
CA SER A 37 -6.01 8.53 3.80
C SER A 37 -4.83 9.37 3.32
N THR A 38 -4.57 10.47 4.03
CA THR A 38 -3.46 11.38 3.74
C THR A 38 -2.10 10.69 3.92
N GLU A 39 -1.94 9.90 4.99
CA GLU A 39 -0.70 9.16 5.25
C GLU A 39 -0.41 8.14 4.14
N VAL A 40 -1.42 7.37 3.73
CA VAL A 40 -1.29 6.35 2.67
C VAL A 40 -0.95 6.99 1.32
N LEU A 41 -1.63 8.08 0.96
CA LEU A 41 -1.37 8.78 -0.30
C LEU A 41 0.05 9.37 -0.34
N ARG A 42 0.49 10.02 0.74
CA ARG A 42 1.86 10.57 0.81
C ARG A 42 2.92 9.47 0.70
N ALA A 43 2.71 8.32 1.36
CA ALA A 43 3.63 7.21 1.27
C ALA A 43 3.64 6.58 -0.14
N PHE A 44 2.48 6.48 -0.78
CA PHE A 44 2.33 5.96 -2.14
C PHE A 44 3.02 6.86 -3.18
N GLU A 45 2.81 8.18 -3.09
CA GLU A 45 3.46 9.15 -3.98
C GLU A 45 4.97 9.13 -3.80
N PHE A 46 5.45 9.21 -2.56
CA PHE A 46 6.88 9.24 -2.22
C PHE A 46 7.63 7.99 -2.69
N SER A 47 7.09 6.80 -2.40
CA SER A 47 7.68 5.55 -2.87
C SER A 47 7.61 5.42 -4.40
N GLY A 48 6.50 5.85 -5.01
CA GLY A 48 6.35 5.89 -6.45
C GLY A 48 7.37 6.80 -7.15
N ASP A 49 7.67 7.96 -6.57
CA ASP A 49 8.68 8.89 -7.11
C ASP A 49 10.08 8.26 -7.12
N ILE A 50 10.46 7.59 -6.04
CA ILE A 50 11.73 6.85 -5.94
C ILE A 50 11.82 5.77 -7.03
N LEU A 51 10.75 4.98 -7.20
CA LEU A 51 10.69 3.90 -8.19
C LEU A 51 10.76 4.44 -9.64
N ARG A 52 10.26 5.65 -9.90
CA ARG A 52 10.33 6.31 -11.21
C ARG A 52 11.69 6.93 -11.50
N ASN A 53 12.36 7.52 -10.50
CA ASN A 53 13.61 8.26 -10.70
C ASN A 53 14.80 7.33 -11.06
N ASN A 54 14.79 6.05 -10.67
CA ASN A 54 15.83 5.04 -10.98
C ASN A 54 17.28 5.40 -10.58
N GLN A 55 17.50 6.53 -9.92
CA GLN A 55 18.82 7.00 -9.46
C GLN A 55 19.23 6.39 -8.12
N GLU A 56 18.26 5.90 -7.35
CA GLU A 56 18.48 5.37 -6.01
C GLU A 56 19.15 3.99 -6.02
N SER A 57 19.84 3.68 -4.93
CA SER A 57 20.47 2.37 -4.73
C SER A 57 19.44 1.23 -4.81
N HIS A 58 19.91 0.03 -5.18
CA HIS A 58 19.04 -1.15 -5.25
C HIS A 58 18.30 -1.41 -3.93
N HIS A 59 18.98 -1.22 -2.80
CA HIS A 59 18.40 -1.43 -1.48
C HIS A 59 17.27 -0.42 -1.19
N VAL A 60 17.49 0.87 -1.46
CA VAL A 60 16.46 1.91 -1.33
C VAL A 60 15.24 1.57 -2.21
N ARG A 61 15.48 1.17 -3.46
CA ARG A 61 14.40 0.80 -4.39
C ARG A 61 13.59 -0.41 -3.91
N MET A 62 14.23 -1.43 -3.33
CA MET A 62 13.50 -2.58 -2.75
C MET A 62 12.59 -2.17 -1.59
N VAL A 63 13.05 -1.27 -0.72
CA VAL A 63 12.23 -0.78 0.40
C VAL A 63 11.10 0.11 -0.11
N ALA A 64 11.36 0.96 -1.11
CA ALA A 64 10.33 1.76 -1.78
C ALA A 64 9.26 0.88 -2.44
N ASP A 65 9.65 -0.18 -3.14
CA ASP A 65 8.73 -1.17 -3.73
C ASP A 65 7.83 -1.81 -2.65
N THR A 66 8.42 -2.17 -1.50
CA THR A 66 7.68 -2.73 -0.37
C THR A 66 6.68 -1.72 0.20
N VAL A 67 7.06 -0.44 0.35
CA VAL A 67 6.16 0.63 0.78
C VAL A 67 5.01 0.79 -0.20
N PHE A 68 5.32 0.85 -1.50
CA PHE A 68 4.35 1.03 -2.58
C PHE A 68 3.29 -0.08 -2.57
N GLU A 69 3.73 -1.35 -2.51
CA GLU A 69 2.84 -2.51 -2.40
C GLU A 69 2.02 -2.53 -1.11
N THR A 70 2.60 -2.07 0.00
CA THR A 70 1.88 -1.97 1.28
C THR A 70 0.74 -0.95 1.19
N CYS A 71 0.94 0.18 0.50
CA CYS A 71 -0.14 1.14 0.24
C CYS A 71 -1.28 0.50 -0.55
N ILE A 72 -0.98 -0.30 -1.58
CA ILE A 72 -2.00 -1.00 -2.38
C ILE A 72 -2.80 -1.98 -1.51
N ARG A 73 -2.12 -2.79 -0.68
CA ARG A 73 -2.76 -3.73 0.25
C ARG A 73 -3.63 -3.02 1.29
N LEU A 74 -3.15 -1.90 1.82
CA LEU A 74 -3.91 -1.12 2.78
C LEU A 74 -5.14 -0.47 2.14
N ALA A 75 -5.02 0.05 0.91
CA ALA A 75 -6.16 0.56 0.16
C ALA A 75 -7.22 -0.53 -0.11
N ARG A 76 -6.79 -1.76 -0.46
CA ARG A 76 -7.69 -2.93 -0.55
C ARG A 76 -8.47 -3.16 0.74
N CYS A 77 -7.78 -3.09 1.89
CA CYS A 77 -8.41 -3.30 3.19
C CYS A 77 -9.42 -2.23 3.55
N LEU A 78 -9.09 -0.97 3.28
CA LEU A 78 -9.83 0.19 3.75
C LEU A 78 -11.02 0.55 2.86
N TYR A 79 -10.92 0.41 1.53
CA TYR A 79 -11.89 1.00 0.59
C TYR A 79 -12.72 -0.01 -0.20
N PHE A 80 -12.34 -1.28 -0.18
CA PHE A 80 -12.98 -2.33 -0.97
C PHE A 80 -13.62 -3.41 -0.07
N SER A 81 -14.46 -4.23 -0.69
CA SER A 81 -15.22 -5.30 -0.02
C SER A 81 -14.30 -6.29 0.71
N GLY A 82 -14.88 -7.09 1.61
CA GLY A 82 -14.13 -8.10 2.37
C GLY A 82 -13.32 -9.07 1.52
N GLU A 83 -13.77 -9.37 0.29
CA GLU A 83 -13.02 -10.19 -0.67
C GLU A 83 -11.67 -9.57 -1.04
N ALA A 84 -11.58 -8.23 -1.14
CA ALA A 84 -10.34 -7.55 -1.47
C ALA A 84 -9.23 -7.76 -0.42
N ARG A 85 -9.59 -8.21 0.79
CA ARG A 85 -8.66 -8.48 1.88
C ARG A 85 -7.96 -9.82 1.74
N THR A 86 -8.39 -10.72 0.87
CA THR A 86 -7.69 -11.99 0.70
C THR A 86 -6.55 -11.83 -0.31
N LEU A 87 -5.33 -12.20 0.05
CA LEU A 87 -4.16 -12.24 -0.82
C LEU A 87 -3.82 -13.71 -1.09
N VAL A 88 -3.48 -14.05 -2.34
CA VAL A 88 -3.05 -15.41 -2.70
C VAL A 88 -1.53 -15.42 -2.91
N LEU A 89 -0.80 -16.08 -2.00
CA LEU A 89 0.64 -16.26 -2.09
C LEU A 89 0.98 -17.75 -2.15
N HIS A 90 1.66 -18.19 -3.20
CA HIS A 90 2.03 -19.60 -3.39
C HIS A 90 0.84 -20.54 -3.17
N GLU A 91 -0.30 -20.21 -3.78
CA GLU A 91 -1.56 -20.98 -3.68
C GLU A 91 -2.23 -20.96 -2.28
N ASN A 92 -1.66 -20.23 -1.31
CA ASN A 92 -2.23 -20.06 0.03
C ASN A 92 -2.95 -18.72 0.16
N GLU A 93 -4.10 -18.75 0.83
CA GLU A 93 -4.89 -17.57 1.14
C GLU A 93 -4.45 -16.94 2.45
N HIS A 94 -4.22 -15.63 2.40
CA HIS A 94 -3.86 -14.82 3.56
C HIS A 94 -4.85 -13.67 3.68
N ILE A 95 -5.41 -13.47 4.87
CA ILE A 95 -6.28 -12.32 5.13
C ILE A 95 -5.41 -11.14 5.52
N LEU A 96 -5.56 -10.04 4.78
CA LEU A 96 -4.96 -8.76 5.07
C LEU A 96 -5.72 -8.08 6.20
N ASP A 97 -4.99 -7.72 7.25
CA ASP A 97 -5.48 -6.92 8.36
C ASP A 97 -5.03 -5.46 8.20
N ALA A 98 -5.99 -4.53 8.24
CA ALA A 98 -5.74 -3.12 7.97
C ALA A 98 -4.78 -2.49 8.99
N GLU A 99 -4.92 -2.84 10.27
CA GLU A 99 -4.04 -2.33 11.34
C GLU A 99 -2.60 -2.81 11.15
N SER A 100 -2.43 -4.10 10.89
CA SER A 100 -1.12 -4.71 10.62
C SER A 100 -0.46 -4.12 9.37
N GLN A 101 -1.22 -3.87 8.30
CA GLN A 101 -0.70 -3.19 7.11
C GLN A 101 -0.29 -1.75 7.40
N LEU A 102 -1.03 -1.01 8.23
CA LEU A 102 -0.68 0.36 8.63
C LEU A 102 0.59 0.41 9.48
N VAL A 103 0.74 -0.50 10.44
CA VAL A 103 1.98 -0.63 11.24
C VAL A 103 3.17 -0.94 10.33
N THR A 104 2.98 -1.85 9.37
CA THR A 104 4.01 -2.21 8.39
C THR A 104 4.39 -1.02 7.52
N LEU A 105 3.41 -0.24 7.03
CA LEU A 105 3.63 0.96 6.24
C LEU A 105 4.50 1.97 7.00
N ARG A 106 4.12 2.30 8.24
CA ARG A 106 4.84 3.26 9.08
C ARG A 106 6.28 2.84 9.33
N ARG A 107 6.50 1.55 9.66
CA ARG A 107 7.83 1.00 9.88
C ARG A 107 8.69 1.10 8.62
N ASN A 108 8.15 0.69 7.48
CA ASN A 108 8.88 0.68 6.21
C ASN A 108 9.15 2.11 5.71
N MET A 109 8.22 3.04 5.90
CA MET A 109 8.42 4.47 5.61
C MET A 109 9.51 5.09 6.48
N SER A 110 9.53 4.77 7.78
CA SER A 110 10.60 5.23 8.67
C SER A 110 11.95 4.70 8.21
N HIS A 111 12.03 3.41 7.87
CA HIS A 111 13.24 2.80 7.38
C HIS A 111 13.72 3.40 6.04
N LEU A 112 12.79 3.61 5.09
CA LEU A 112 13.09 4.21 3.80
C LEU A 112 13.70 5.62 3.94
N LYS A 113 13.13 6.45 4.82
CA LYS A 113 13.66 7.78 5.13
C LYS A 113 15.08 7.70 5.68
N THR A 114 15.32 6.80 6.64
CA THR A 114 16.67 6.59 7.20
C THR A 114 17.67 6.15 6.13
N LEU A 115 17.27 5.35 5.14
CA LEU A 115 18.18 4.95 4.05
C LEU A 115 18.54 6.13 3.14
N LEU A 116 17.60 7.03 2.88
CA LEU A 116 17.81 8.21 2.04
C LEU A 116 18.64 9.29 2.76
N ASP A 117 18.48 9.44 4.07
CA ASP A 117 19.27 10.40 4.85
C ASP A 117 20.74 9.99 5.01
N ASN A 118 21.05 8.70 4.83
CA ASN A 118 22.40 8.12 4.99
C ASN A 118 23.06 7.66 3.68
N GLY A 119 22.40 7.87 2.53
CA GLY A 119 22.88 7.50 1.19
C GLY A 119 23.54 8.68 0.48
#